data_AF-A0A2S5RHR3-F1
#
_entry.id   AF-A0A2S5RHR3-F1
#
_cell.length_a   1.000
_cell.length_b   1.000
_cell.length_c   1.000
_cell.angle_alpha   90.00
_cell.angle_beta   90.00
_cell.angle_gamma   90.00
#
_symmetry.space_group_name_H-M   'P 1'
#
loop_
_entity.id
_entity.type
_entity.pdbx_description
1 polymer ?
#
loop_
_entity_poly.entity_id
_entity_poly.type
_entity_poly.pdbx_seq_one_letter_code
_entity_poly.pdbx_strand_id
1 'polypeptide(L)'
;MKYTCLQDVLDEIYAAEYSGDYLPLGDEAQWKEGLKTFGTKEGMLSALAYYFNIWDQGERGINFRQEEGGCKIFERAAWTFFYIFDSIALLKDPSVIPELMEYFPPEGKERWPWTMEDIWTEMMLQTVADSNFGPTYMDWIMRSLHLLHPGSRWAASSFMFSMIFDTFYEIKPDEFPELPIVDALPLGKGDLVLSLLENEILRWQEALERAKARLCKTPSSEKEMKQAKNAVDSAKESLACAEYVRGQLLLLPKEVISIGHR
;
A
#
# COMPACT_ATOMS: atom_id res chain seq x y z
N MET A 1 -6.82 32.65 -2.59
CA MET A 1 -7.03 31.18 -2.65
C MET A 1 -7.48 30.86 -4.07
N LYS A 2 -6.76 30.00 -4.81
CA LYS A 2 -6.99 29.75 -6.25
C LYS A 2 -8.22 28.88 -6.51
N TYR A 3 -8.58 28.03 -5.54
CA TYR A 3 -9.68 27.07 -5.63
C TYR A 3 -10.88 27.48 -4.80
N THR A 4 -12.07 27.10 -5.26
CA THR A 4 -13.35 27.28 -4.59
C THR A 4 -14.05 25.96 -4.30
N CYS A 5 -13.69 24.87 -5.00
CA CYS A 5 -14.19 23.52 -4.79
C CYS A 5 -13.18 22.45 -5.24
N LEU A 6 -13.49 21.18 -4.97
CA LEU A 6 -12.66 20.03 -5.40
C LEU A 6 -12.48 20.01 -6.92
N GLN A 7 -13.54 20.30 -7.68
CA GLN A 7 -13.48 20.26 -9.14
C GLN A 7 -12.45 21.23 -9.71
N ASP A 8 -12.29 22.43 -9.13
CA ASP A 8 -11.27 23.39 -9.56
C ASP A 8 -9.85 22.81 -9.45
N VAL A 9 -9.59 22.00 -8.42
CA VAL A 9 -8.30 21.34 -8.19
C VAL A 9 -8.10 20.21 -9.20
N LEU A 10 -9.13 19.38 -9.40
CA LEU A 10 -9.12 18.26 -10.33
C LEU A 10 -8.91 18.72 -11.78
N ASP A 11 -9.62 19.78 -12.18
CA ASP A 11 -9.50 20.39 -13.51
C ASP A 11 -8.09 20.95 -13.73
N GLU A 12 -7.49 21.56 -12.71
CA GLU A 12 -6.12 22.07 -12.82
C GLU A 12 -5.09 20.95 -12.97
N ILE A 13 -5.17 19.88 -12.14
CA ILE A 13 -4.28 18.72 -12.26
C ILE A 13 -4.43 18.07 -13.63
N TYR A 14 -5.67 17.86 -14.07
CA TYR A 14 -5.97 17.21 -15.35
C TYR A 14 -5.54 18.05 -16.56
N ALA A 15 -5.63 19.39 -16.45
CA ALA A 15 -5.26 20.32 -17.51
C ALA A 15 -3.75 20.62 -17.56
N ALA A 16 -2.99 20.33 -16.50
CA ALA A 16 -1.59 20.70 -16.35
C ALA A 16 -0.72 20.32 -17.56
N GLU A 17 0.16 21.23 -17.96
CA GLU A 17 1.06 21.04 -19.10
C GLU A 17 2.20 20.08 -18.72
N TYR A 18 2.35 19.02 -19.49
CA TYR A 18 3.40 18.01 -19.29
C TYR A 18 4.77 18.53 -19.72
N SER A 19 5.78 18.35 -18.87
CA SER A 19 7.19 18.54 -19.26
C SER A 19 7.80 17.17 -19.58
N GLY A 20 7.58 16.70 -20.82
CA GLY A 20 7.93 15.32 -21.19
C GLY A 20 6.95 14.31 -20.58
N ASP A 21 7.45 13.28 -19.89
CA ASP A 21 6.63 12.22 -19.28
C ASP A 21 6.12 12.55 -17.86
N TYR A 22 6.40 13.74 -17.33
CA TYR A 22 6.12 14.12 -15.95
C TYR A 22 5.29 15.40 -15.86
N LEU A 23 4.41 15.44 -14.84
CA LEU A 23 3.75 16.69 -14.44
C LEU A 23 4.75 17.66 -13.79
N PRO A 24 4.57 18.97 -13.96
CA PRO A 24 5.46 19.97 -13.40
C PRO A 24 5.35 19.98 -11.87
N LEU A 25 6.44 19.57 -11.19
CA LEU A 25 6.55 19.50 -9.73
C LEU A 25 6.31 20.85 -9.00
N GLY A 26 6.30 21.97 -9.73
CA GLY A 26 6.15 23.32 -9.15
C GLY A 26 4.78 23.58 -8.53
N ASP A 27 3.72 22.94 -9.04
CA ASP A 27 2.33 23.18 -8.60
C ASP A 27 1.82 22.12 -7.62
N GLU A 28 2.59 21.05 -7.38
CA GLU A 28 2.18 19.90 -6.55
C GLU A 28 1.78 20.31 -5.13
N ALA A 29 2.56 21.19 -4.49
CA ALA A 29 2.27 21.66 -3.13
C ALA A 29 0.92 22.39 -3.07
N GLN A 30 0.57 23.11 -4.13
CA GLN A 30 -0.69 23.82 -4.22
C GLN A 30 -1.86 22.85 -4.47
N TRP A 31 -1.68 21.84 -5.31
CA TRP A 31 -2.68 20.79 -5.55
C TRP A 31 -2.98 20.00 -4.28
N LYS A 32 -1.93 19.59 -3.54
CA LYS A 32 -2.09 18.88 -2.25
C LYS A 32 -2.85 19.72 -1.23
N GLU A 33 -2.56 21.01 -1.11
CA GLU A 33 -3.32 21.88 -0.19
C GLU A 33 -4.77 22.10 -0.67
N GLY A 34 -5.01 22.16 -1.98
CA GLY A 34 -6.35 22.19 -2.56
C GLY A 34 -7.15 20.91 -2.25
N LEU A 35 -6.57 19.74 -2.52
CA LEU A 35 -7.17 18.44 -2.22
C LEU A 35 -7.44 18.27 -0.73
N LYS A 36 -6.51 18.68 0.13
CA LYS A 36 -6.72 18.69 1.59
C LYS A 36 -7.85 19.61 2.03
N THR A 37 -8.01 20.76 1.38
CA THR A 37 -9.01 21.76 1.80
C THR A 37 -10.42 21.43 1.30
N PHE A 38 -10.53 20.95 0.06
CA PHE A 38 -11.82 20.75 -0.61
C PHE A 38 -12.19 19.28 -0.80
N GLY A 39 -11.27 18.36 -0.57
CA GLY A 39 -11.51 16.93 -0.63
C GLY A 39 -12.44 16.46 0.47
N THR A 40 -13.42 15.67 0.07
CA THR A 40 -14.28 14.88 0.96
C THR A 40 -14.07 13.41 0.62
N LYS A 41 -14.36 12.50 1.55
CA LYS A 41 -14.30 11.06 1.29
C LYS A 41 -15.06 10.70 0.01
N GLU A 42 -16.31 11.12 -0.09
CA GLU A 42 -17.19 10.81 -1.22
C GLU A 42 -16.68 11.46 -2.52
N GLY A 43 -16.25 12.72 -2.45
CA GLY A 43 -15.72 13.44 -3.62
C GLY A 43 -14.44 12.82 -4.17
N MET A 44 -13.50 12.47 -3.28
CA MET A 44 -12.23 11.85 -3.68
C MET A 44 -12.44 10.43 -4.21
N LEU A 45 -13.26 9.60 -3.56
CA LEU A 45 -13.56 8.25 -4.05
C LEU A 45 -14.29 8.28 -5.40
N SER A 46 -15.25 9.20 -5.57
CA SER A 46 -15.92 9.38 -6.86
C SER A 46 -14.95 9.84 -7.96
N ALA A 47 -14.00 10.71 -7.64
CA ALA A 47 -12.99 11.16 -8.58
C ALA A 47 -12.00 10.05 -8.93
N LEU A 48 -11.54 9.26 -7.95
CA LEU A 48 -10.71 8.07 -8.20
C LEU A 48 -11.36 7.13 -9.19
N ALA A 49 -12.61 6.72 -8.93
CA ALA A 49 -13.34 5.81 -9.82
C ALA A 49 -13.47 6.39 -11.24
N TYR A 50 -13.73 7.70 -11.36
CA TYR A 50 -13.83 8.37 -12.65
C TYR A 50 -12.52 8.35 -13.44
N TYR A 51 -11.41 8.81 -12.84
CA TYR A 51 -10.13 8.88 -13.54
C TYR A 51 -9.50 7.51 -13.76
N PHE A 52 -9.69 6.58 -12.82
CA PHE A 52 -9.28 5.19 -12.99
C PHE A 52 -9.95 4.56 -14.22
N ASN A 53 -11.25 4.76 -14.41
CA ASN A 53 -11.96 4.23 -15.57
C ASN A 53 -11.47 4.83 -16.90
N ILE A 54 -11.11 6.12 -16.94
CA ILE A 54 -10.53 6.73 -18.15
C ILE A 54 -9.16 6.12 -18.45
N TRP A 55 -8.31 6.00 -17.42
CA TRP A 55 -7.00 5.36 -17.54
C TRP A 55 -7.12 3.91 -18.00
N ASP A 56 -7.95 3.11 -17.33
CA ASP A 56 -8.20 1.70 -17.63
C ASP A 56 -8.70 1.50 -19.07
N GLN A 57 -9.57 2.38 -19.58
CA GLN A 57 -9.97 2.36 -20.98
C GLN A 57 -8.77 2.60 -21.92
N GLY A 58 -7.95 3.61 -21.63
CA GLY A 58 -6.75 3.92 -22.42
C GLY A 58 -5.80 2.73 -22.52
N GLU A 59 -5.52 2.07 -21.40
CA GLU A 59 -4.67 0.89 -21.35
C GLU A 59 -5.28 -0.31 -22.12
N ARG A 60 -6.62 -0.41 -22.19
CA ARG A 60 -7.35 -1.38 -23.06
C ARG A 60 -7.19 -1.13 -24.55
N GLY A 61 -6.55 -0.03 -24.94
CA GLY A 61 -6.62 0.45 -26.32
C GLY A 61 -8.01 0.99 -26.68
N ILE A 62 -8.86 1.29 -25.70
CA ILE A 62 -10.13 1.98 -25.89
C ILE A 62 -9.84 3.47 -25.73
N ASN A 63 -10.12 4.27 -26.75
CA ASN A 63 -9.85 5.73 -26.73
C ASN A 63 -8.38 6.13 -26.50
N PHE A 64 -7.42 5.21 -26.57
CA PHE A 64 -5.99 5.43 -26.30
C PHE A 64 -5.28 6.43 -27.24
N ARG A 65 -5.90 6.81 -28.35
CA ARG A 65 -5.38 7.83 -29.28
C ARG A 65 -6.04 9.19 -29.10
N GLN A 66 -6.94 9.33 -28.14
CA GLN A 66 -7.56 10.63 -27.86
C GLN A 66 -6.53 11.50 -27.15
N GLU A 67 -6.30 12.67 -27.72
CA GLU A 67 -5.34 13.66 -27.23
C GLU A 67 -6.07 14.97 -26.97
N GLU A 68 -5.67 15.62 -25.89
CA GLU A 68 -6.11 16.97 -25.53
C GLU A 68 -4.86 17.75 -25.10
N GLY A 69 -4.69 18.96 -25.65
CA GLY A 69 -3.52 19.80 -25.36
C GLY A 69 -2.16 19.11 -25.59
N GLY A 70 -2.06 18.18 -26.56
CA GLY A 70 -0.80 17.50 -26.91
C GLY A 70 -0.41 16.31 -26.00
N CYS A 71 -1.28 15.88 -25.08
CA CYS A 71 -1.07 14.71 -24.23
C CYS A 71 -2.28 13.76 -24.35
N LYS A 72 -2.05 12.45 -24.19
CA LYS A 72 -3.13 11.46 -24.27
C LYS A 72 -4.04 11.60 -23.06
N ILE A 73 -5.35 11.54 -23.29
CA ILE A 73 -6.37 11.69 -22.25
C ILE A 73 -6.19 10.69 -21.10
N PHE A 74 -5.79 9.46 -21.40
CA PHE A 74 -5.59 8.45 -20.38
C PHE A 74 -4.33 8.68 -19.53
N GLU A 75 -3.29 9.30 -20.09
CA GLU A 75 -2.09 9.71 -19.35
C GLU A 75 -2.46 10.83 -18.35
N ARG A 76 -3.26 11.81 -18.79
CA ARG A 76 -3.86 12.84 -17.91
C ARG A 76 -4.65 12.25 -16.75
N ALA A 77 -5.50 11.28 -17.08
CA ALA A 77 -6.32 10.60 -16.07
C ALA A 77 -5.47 9.81 -15.08
N ALA A 78 -4.40 9.15 -15.53
CA ALA A 78 -3.52 8.37 -14.65
C ALA A 78 -2.81 9.25 -13.61
N TRP A 79 -2.31 10.41 -14.03
CA TRP A 79 -1.71 11.38 -13.12
C TRP A 79 -2.71 12.03 -12.18
N THR A 80 -3.92 12.31 -12.66
CA THR A 80 -4.97 12.85 -11.80
C THR A 80 -5.39 11.83 -10.75
N PHE A 81 -5.55 10.57 -11.14
CA PHE A 81 -5.76 9.43 -10.24
C PHE A 81 -4.65 9.36 -9.18
N PHE A 82 -3.38 9.42 -9.60
CA PHE A 82 -2.22 9.38 -8.71
C PHE A 82 -2.31 10.43 -7.59
N TYR A 83 -2.55 11.71 -7.95
CA TYR A 83 -2.58 12.79 -6.95
C TYR A 83 -3.79 12.70 -6.02
N ILE A 84 -4.94 12.24 -6.52
CA ILE A 84 -6.10 11.98 -5.65
C ILE A 84 -5.78 10.85 -4.68
N PHE A 85 -5.19 9.75 -5.17
CA PHE A 85 -4.89 8.58 -4.35
C PHE A 85 -3.90 8.94 -3.24
N ASP A 86 -2.77 9.56 -3.59
CA ASP A 86 -1.77 10.03 -2.62
C ASP A 86 -2.40 10.98 -1.56
N SER A 87 -3.32 11.85 -1.99
CA SER A 87 -3.95 12.82 -1.11
C SER A 87 -5.08 12.27 -0.24
N ILE A 88 -5.56 11.04 -0.47
CA ILE A 88 -6.61 10.44 0.36
C ILE A 88 -6.15 10.28 1.81
N ALA A 89 -4.86 10.02 2.05
CA ALA A 89 -4.31 9.94 3.40
C ALA A 89 -4.50 11.25 4.20
N LEU A 90 -4.61 12.40 3.52
CA LEU A 90 -4.84 13.70 4.15
C LEU A 90 -6.24 13.82 4.78
N LEU A 91 -7.19 12.98 4.39
CA LEU A 91 -8.51 12.89 5.04
C LEU A 91 -8.41 12.37 6.48
N LYS A 92 -7.31 11.65 6.81
CA LYS A 92 -7.12 10.97 8.11
C LYS A 92 -8.29 10.05 8.48
N ASP A 93 -8.96 9.49 7.48
CA ASP A 93 -10.09 8.60 7.62
C ASP A 93 -9.75 7.23 7.02
N PRO A 94 -9.34 6.25 7.84
CA PRO A 94 -8.99 4.91 7.35
C PRO A 94 -10.22 4.11 6.87
N SER A 95 -11.45 4.62 7.03
CA SER A 95 -12.65 3.97 6.48
C SER A 95 -12.71 3.97 4.95
N VAL A 96 -11.78 4.65 4.27
CA VAL A 96 -11.59 4.62 2.80
C VAL A 96 -10.90 3.35 2.31
N ILE A 97 -10.17 2.66 3.19
CA ILE A 97 -9.31 1.52 2.84
C ILE A 97 -10.07 0.40 2.11
N PRO A 98 -11.29 -0.01 2.52
CA PRO A 98 -12.06 -1.02 1.78
C PRO A 98 -12.27 -0.66 0.30
N GLU A 99 -12.61 0.60 0.03
CA GLU A 99 -12.86 1.12 -1.31
C GLU A 99 -11.57 1.20 -2.13
N LEU A 100 -10.41 1.37 -1.50
CA LEU A 100 -9.12 1.40 -2.21
C LEU A 100 -8.63 0.02 -2.67
N MET A 101 -9.15 -1.07 -2.08
CA MET A 101 -8.68 -2.44 -2.40
C MET A 101 -8.91 -2.83 -3.87
N GLU A 102 -9.89 -2.21 -4.54
CA GLU A 102 -10.18 -2.52 -5.95
C GLU A 102 -9.07 -2.06 -6.91
N TYR A 103 -8.24 -1.10 -6.51
CA TYR A 103 -7.19 -0.52 -7.35
C TYR A 103 -5.87 -1.31 -7.34
N PHE A 104 -5.83 -2.46 -6.65
CA PHE A 104 -4.67 -3.36 -6.65
C PHE A 104 -4.92 -4.53 -7.62
N PRO A 105 -4.44 -4.45 -8.87
CA PRO A 105 -4.70 -5.49 -9.87
C PRO A 105 -3.95 -6.80 -9.56
N PRO A 106 -4.43 -7.95 -10.09
CA PRO A 106 -3.71 -9.20 -9.97
C PRO A 106 -2.35 -9.15 -10.66
N GLU A 107 -1.40 -9.91 -10.12
CA GLU A 107 -0.12 -10.14 -10.77
C GLU A 107 -0.31 -10.92 -12.09
N GLY A 108 0.46 -10.53 -13.10
CA GLY A 108 0.61 -11.26 -14.35
C GLY A 108 -0.28 -10.77 -15.50
N LYS A 109 0.23 -10.95 -16.72
CA LYS A 109 -0.32 -10.44 -17.99
C LYS A 109 -1.70 -11.01 -18.37
N GLU A 110 -2.18 -12.05 -17.68
CA GLU A 110 -3.33 -12.84 -18.12
C GLU A 110 -4.66 -12.45 -17.49
N ARG A 111 -4.68 -11.63 -16.42
CA ARG A 111 -5.93 -11.20 -15.76
C ARG A 111 -6.13 -9.69 -15.70
N TRP A 112 -5.06 -8.93 -15.54
CA TRP A 112 -5.05 -7.50 -15.79
C TRP A 112 -4.03 -7.24 -16.90
N PRO A 113 -4.47 -6.85 -18.10
CA PRO A 113 -3.60 -6.61 -19.27
C PRO A 113 -2.53 -5.50 -19.08
N TRP A 114 -2.57 -4.73 -18.00
CA TRP A 114 -1.57 -3.74 -17.63
C TRP A 114 -1.28 -3.79 -16.13
N THR A 115 -0.04 -3.51 -15.78
CA THR A 115 0.38 -3.20 -14.42
C THR A 115 0.39 -1.68 -14.31
N MET A 116 -0.30 -1.07 -13.33
CA MET A 116 0.07 0.28 -12.88
C MET A 116 1.58 0.23 -12.68
N GLU A 117 2.34 0.98 -13.47
CA GLU A 117 3.79 0.85 -13.51
C GLU A 117 4.37 0.82 -12.08
N ASP A 118 5.49 0.10 -11.89
CA ASP A 118 6.12 -0.14 -10.56
C ASP A 118 6.25 1.14 -9.70
N ILE A 119 6.26 2.32 -10.36
CA ILE A 119 6.36 3.66 -9.77
C ILE A 119 5.19 4.00 -8.83
N TRP A 120 3.94 3.66 -9.19
CA TRP A 120 2.78 4.05 -8.35
C TRP A 120 2.40 2.98 -7.35
N THR A 121 2.75 1.73 -7.62
CA THR A 121 2.41 0.60 -6.76
C THR A 121 2.95 0.79 -5.34
N GLU A 122 4.21 1.22 -5.20
CA GLU A 122 4.79 1.49 -3.88
C GLU A 122 4.08 2.64 -3.15
N MET A 123 3.80 3.75 -3.85
CA MET A 123 3.05 4.88 -3.29
C MET A 123 1.67 4.44 -2.81
N MET A 124 0.91 3.73 -3.64
CA MET A 124 -0.45 3.28 -3.29
C MET A 124 -0.44 2.35 -2.07
N LEU A 125 0.54 1.45 -1.97
CA LEU A 125 0.73 0.62 -0.79
C LEU A 125 1.01 1.46 0.45
N GLN A 126 1.87 2.47 0.35
CA GLN A 126 2.21 3.38 1.44
C GLN A 126 1.01 4.24 1.88
N THR A 127 0.20 4.75 0.94
CA THR A 127 -1.02 5.52 1.25
C THR A 127 -2.02 4.67 2.03
N VAL A 128 -2.21 3.41 1.64
CA VAL A 128 -3.15 2.51 2.33
C VAL A 128 -2.63 2.11 3.72
N ALA A 129 -1.33 1.84 3.83
CA ALA A 129 -0.66 1.52 5.08
C ALA A 129 -0.02 2.77 5.74
N ASP A 130 -0.67 3.94 5.63
CA ASP A 130 -0.12 5.18 6.14
C ASP A 130 -0.27 5.26 7.67
N SER A 131 0.87 5.31 8.36
CA SER A 131 0.97 5.59 9.80
C SER A 131 0.24 6.86 10.26
N ASN A 132 -0.03 7.83 9.38
CA ASN A 132 -0.81 9.04 9.68
C ASN A 132 -2.27 8.74 10.07
N PHE A 133 -2.80 7.58 9.70
CA PHE A 133 -4.09 7.08 10.18
C PHE A 133 -4.03 6.55 11.63
N GLY A 134 -2.83 6.51 12.24
CA GLY A 134 -2.59 5.85 13.51
C GLY A 134 -2.81 4.34 13.42
N PRO A 135 -2.74 3.60 14.55
CA PRO A 135 -2.86 2.13 14.54
C PRO A 135 -4.20 1.63 13.98
N THR A 136 -5.21 2.50 13.89
CA THR A 136 -6.53 2.14 13.36
C THR A 136 -6.53 1.72 11.89
N TYR A 137 -5.51 2.10 11.09
CA TYR A 137 -5.40 1.60 9.71
C TYR A 137 -5.23 0.08 9.68
N MET A 138 -4.57 -0.50 10.69
CA MET A 138 -4.34 -1.95 10.75
C MET A 138 -5.66 -2.71 10.85
N ASP A 139 -6.60 -2.21 11.65
CA ASP A 139 -7.96 -2.77 11.74
C ASP A 139 -8.66 -2.75 10.39
N TRP A 140 -8.61 -1.61 9.70
CA TRP A 140 -9.26 -1.42 8.41
C TRP A 140 -8.63 -2.28 7.31
N ILE A 141 -7.29 -2.34 7.23
CA ILE A 141 -6.58 -3.23 6.32
C ILE A 141 -6.98 -4.68 6.63
N MET A 142 -6.86 -5.12 7.89
CA MET A 142 -7.09 -6.50 8.28
C MET A 142 -8.50 -6.97 7.92
N ARG A 143 -9.53 -6.12 8.14
CA ARG A 143 -10.91 -6.35 7.69
C ARG A 143 -11.01 -6.43 6.16
N SER A 144 -10.24 -5.62 5.45
CA SER A 144 -10.39 -5.41 4.01
C SER A 144 -9.55 -6.34 3.14
N LEU A 145 -8.60 -7.10 3.71
CA LEU A 145 -7.72 -8.01 2.94
C LEU A 145 -8.48 -8.96 2.01
N HIS A 146 -9.70 -9.37 2.39
CA HIS A 146 -10.52 -10.28 1.60
C HIS A 146 -11.20 -9.62 0.38
N LEU A 147 -11.21 -8.28 0.31
CA LEU A 147 -11.75 -7.50 -0.81
C LEU A 147 -10.77 -7.43 -1.98
N LEU A 148 -9.48 -7.64 -1.72
CA LEU A 148 -8.47 -7.76 -2.76
C LEU A 148 -8.83 -8.92 -3.69
N HIS A 149 -8.63 -8.70 -4.99
CA HIS A 149 -8.78 -9.77 -5.96
C HIS A 149 -7.81 -10.93 -5.61
N PRO A 150 -8.20 -12.22 -5.76
CA PRO A 150 -7.36 -13.35 -5.33
C PRO A 150 -5.95 -13.40 -5.97
N GLY A 151 -5.79 -12.81 -7.16
CA GLY A 151 -4.50 -12.68 -7.83
C GLY A 151 -3.65 -11.49 -7.34
N SER A 152 -4.18 -10.63 -6.47
CA SER A 152 -3.50 -9.46 -5.87
C SER A 152 -2.89 -9.78 -4.51
N ARG A 153 -2.49 -11.05 -4.32
CA ARG A 153 -1.94 -11.55 -3.06
C ARG A 153 -0.62 -10.86 -2.68
N TRP A 154 0.07 -10.28 -3.67
CA TRP A 154 1.27 -9.46 -3.48
C TRP A 154 0.98 -8.20 -2.65
N ALA A 155 -0.16 -7.53 -2.88
CA ALA A 155 -0.57 -6.35 -2.13
C ALA A 155 -0.93 -6.74 -0.70
N ALA A 156 -1.72 -7.81 -0.54
CA ALA A 156 -2.06 -8.36 0.77
C ALA A 156 -0.82 -8.73 1.60
N SER A 157 0.20 -9.30 0.96
CA SER A 157 1.47 -9.63 1.61
C SER A 157 2.25 -8.37 2.01
N SER A 158 2.23 -7.34 1.16
CA SER A 158 2.89 -6.06 1.44
C SER A 158 2.22 -5.34 2.61
N PHE A 159 0.89 -5.31 2.67
CA PHE A 159 0.15 -4.78 3.81
C PHE A 159 0.43 -5.55 5.11
N MET A 160 0.46 -6.88 5.05
CA MET A 160 0.82 -7.69 6.22
C MET A 160 2.23 -7.37 6.72
N PHE A 161 3.19 -7.25 5.79
CA PHE A 161 4.55 -6.83 6.13
C PHE A 161 4.59 -5.45 6.79
N SER A 162 3.91 -4.44 6.22
CA SER A 162 3.87 -3.08 6.80
C SER A 162 3.27 -3.08 8.20
N MET A 163 2.15 -3.78 8.44
CA MET A 163 1.52 -3.83 9.77
C MET A 163 2.44 -4.50 10.81
N ILE A 164 3.17 -5.55 10.42
CA ILE A 164 4.16 -6.20 11.30
C ILE A 164 5.28 -5.22 11.58
N PHE A 165 5.86 -4.63 10.54
CA PHE A 165 6.98 -3.70 10.66
C PHE A 165 6.62 -2.54 11.59
N ASP A 166 5.51 -1.84 11.33
CA ASP A 166 5.07 -0.70 12.14
C ASP A 166 4.82 -1.07 13.60
N THR A 167 4.27 -2.26 13.86
CA THR A 167 4.04 -2.73 15.24
C THR A 167 5.34 -2.93 16.00
N PHE A 168 6.33 -3.60 15.40
CA PHE A 168 7.53 -4.00 16.13
C PHE A 168 8.66 -2.97 16.05
N TYR A 169 8.67 -2.12 15.03
CA TYR A 169 9.69 -1.06 14.85
C TYR A 169 9.58 0.02 15.93
N GLU A 170 8.37 0.34 16.38
CA GLU A 170 8.10 1.40 17.36
C GLU A 170 8.23 0.94 18.83
N ILE A 171 8.55 -0.34 19.08
CA ILE A 171 8.66 -0.85 20.46
C ILE A 171 9.87 -0.25 21.17
N LYS A 172 9.60 0.45 22.29
CA LYS A 172 10.65 0.96 23.18
C LYS A 172 10.93 -0.03 24.32
N PRO A 173 12.21 -0.27 24.69
CA PRO A 173 12.56 -1.26 25.72
C PRO A 173 12.01 -1.01 27.13
N ASP A 174 11.63 0.24 27.42
CA ASP A 174 11.17 0.73 28.73
C ASP A 174 9.66 0.94 28.82
N GLU A 175 8.93 0.70 27.73
CA GLU A 175 7.47 0.81 27.66
C GLU A 175 6.83 -0.57 27.48
N PHE A 176 5.62 -0.76 28.03
CA PHE A 176 4.86 -1.98 27.72
C PHE A 176 4.44 -1.91 26.24
N PRO A 177 4.79 -2.90 25.41
CA PRO A 177 4.58 -2.78 23.97
C PRO A 177 3.09 -2.80 23.64
N GLU A 178 2.64 -1.80 22.90
CA GLU A 178 1.38 -1.89 22.17
C GLU A 178 1.59 -2.81 20.97
N LEU A 179 0.63 -3.71 20.72
CA LEU A 179 0.72 -4.70 19.65
C LEU A 179 -0.49 -4.57 18.71
N PRO A 180 -0.67 -3.44 18.02
CA PRO A 180 -1.88 -3.14 17.25
C PRO A 180 -2.19 -4.19 16.17
N ILE A 181 -1.18 -4.80 15.53
CA ILE A 181 -1.43 -5.91 14.60
C ILE A 181 -2.10 -7.11 15.29
N VAL A 182 -1.73 -7.42 16.53
CA VAL A 182 -2.30 -8.54 17.29
C VAL A 182 -3.76 -8.26 17.62
N ASP A 183 -4.07 -7.03 18.00
CA ASP A 183 -5.43 -6.56 18.27
C ASP A 183 -6.30 -6.59 17.00
N ALA A 184 -5.71 -6.37 15.83
CA ALA A 184 -6.39 -6.43 14.55
C ALA A 184 -6.66 -7.87 14.05
N LEU A 185 -5.84 -8.87 14.41
CA LEU A 185 -5.96 -10.26 13.90
C LEU A 185 -7.38 -10.86 13.90
N PRO A 186 -8.21 -10.70 14.95
CA PRO A 186 -9.59 -11.19 14.97
C PRO A 186 -10.47 -10.69 13.81
N LEU A 187 -10.11 -9.55 13.23
CA LEU A 187 -10.89 -8.86 12.21
C LEU A 187 -10.66 -9.40 10.80
N GLY A 188 -9.57 -10.16 10.59
CA GLY A 188 -9.16 -10.62 9.27
C GLY A 188 -9.52 -12.07 8.98
N LYS A 189 -9.82 -12.37 7.72
CA LYS A 189 -10.31 -13.69 7.29
C LYS A 189 -9.28 -14.76 7.63
N GLY A 190 -9.57 -15.60 8.62
CA GLY A 190 -8.54 -16.40 9.30
C GLY A 190 -7.69 -17.30 8.40
N ASP A 191 -8.30 -17.93 7.38
CA ASP A 191 -7.59 -18.72 6.36
C ASP A 191 -6.64 -17.86 5.52
N LEU A 192 -7.12 -16.69 5.09
CA LEU A 192 -6.33 -15.73 4.34
C LEU A 192 -5.17 -15.20 5.18
N VAL A 193 -5.44 -14.69 6.38
CA VAL A 193 -4.43 -14.10 7.28
C VAL A 193 -3.37 -15.14 7.65
N LEU A 194 -3.77 -16.36 8.02
CA LEU A 194 -2.83 -17.44 8.31
C LEU A 194 -1.92 -17.72 7.10
N SER A 195 -2.51 -17.80 5.90
CA SER A 195 -1.76 -18.08 4.69
C SER A 195 -0.83 -16.93 4.26
N LEU A 196 -1.13 -15.68 4.63
CA LEU A 196 -0.23 -14.54 4.43
C LEU A 196 0.95 -14.60 5.41
N LEU A 197 0.69 -14.89 6.68
CA LEU A 197 1.72 -15.04 7.70
C LEU A 197 2.67 -16.22 7.39
N GLU A 198 2.15 -17.35 6.91
CA GLU A 198 2.98 -18.49 6.51
C GLU A 198 3.88 -18.16 5.31
N ASN A 199 3.37 -17.39 4.34
CA ASN A 199 4.18 -16.88 3.24
C ASN A 199 5.27 -15.92 3.73
N GLU A 200 4.96 -15.04 4.68
CA GLU A 200 5.90 -14.08 5.24
C GLU A 200 7.02 -14.78 6.02
N ILE A 201 6.68 -15.79 6.82
CA ILE A 201 7.65 -16.64 7.52
C ILE A 201 8.57 -17.35 6.52
N LEU A 202 8.02 -17.94 5.47
CA LEU A 202 8.83 -18.57 4.40
C LEU A 202 9.81 -17.58 3.77
N ARG A 203 9.35 -16.36 3.44
CA ARG A 203 10.20 -15.29 2.88
C ARG A 203 11.35 -14.94 3.82
N TRP A 204 11.10 -14.81 5.13
CA TRP A 204 12.14 -14.49 6.10
C TRP A 204 13.09 -15.66 6.38
N GLN A 205 12.60 -16.90 6.35
CA GLN A 205 13.46 -18.10 6.40
C GLN A 205 14.43 -18.12 5.21
N GLU A 206 13.94 -17.90 3.99
CA GLU A 206 14.80 -17.80 2.82
C GLU A 206 15.78 -16.62 2.89
N ALA A 207 15.32 -15.45 3.36
CA ALA A 207 16.17 -14.28 3.53
C ALA A 207 17.29 -14.53 4.55
N LEU A 208 16.98 -15.21 5.66
CA LEU A 208 17.94 -15.61 6.68
C LEU A 208 18.98 -16.58 6.12
N GLU A 209 18.56 -17.59 5.36
CA GLU A 209 19.50 -18.53 4.72
C GLU A 209 20.39 -17.82 3.70
N ARG A 210 19.83 -16.91 2.88
CA ARG A 210 20.63 -16.05 1.98
C ARG A 210 21.63 -15.18 2.74
N ALA A 211 21.22 -14.60 3.87
CA ALA A 211 22.08 -13.75 4.69
C ALA A 211 23.22 -14.55 5.35
N LYS A 212 22.94 -15.73 5.91
CA LYS A 212 23.95 -16.65 6.45
C LYS A 212 24.93 -17.09 5.38
N ALA A 213 24.44 -17.48 4.20
CA ALA A 213 25.28 -17.88 3.08
C ALA A 213 26.23 -16.76 2.64
N ARG A 214 25.77 -15.50 2.65
CA ARG A 214 26.61 -14.32 2.37
C ARG A 214 27.66 -14.10 3.46
N LEU A 215 27.32 -14.29 4.73
CA LEU A 215 28.26 -14.17 5.85
C LEU A 215 29.36 -15.24 5.83
N CYS A 216 29.03 -16.46 5.36
CA CYS A 216 30.00 -17.55 5.21
C CYS A 216 30.98 -17.35 4.04
N LYS A 217 30.65 -16.50 3.06
CA LYS A 217 31.63 -16.10 2.04
C LYS A 217 32.64 -15.17 2.72
N THR A 218 33.94 -15.46 2.58
CA THR A 218 35.02 -14.66 3.20
C THR A 218 34.81 -13.18 2.90
N PRO A 219 34.39 -12.35 3.89
CA PRO A 219 34.16 -10.93 3.66
C PRO A 219 35.49 -10.27 3.29
N SER A 220 35.52 -9.47 2.24
CA SER A 220 36.74 -8.81 1.77
C SER A 220 37.12 -7.61 2.63
N SER A 221 36.24 -7.19 3.55
CA SER A 221 36.48 -6.10 4.49
C SER A 221 35.65 -6.24 5.79
N GLU A 222 36.07 -5.54 6.84
CA GLU A 222 35.30 -5.42 8.09
C GLU A 222 33.91 -4.79 7.86
N LYS A 223 33.80 -3.87 6.89
CA LYS A 223 32.52 -3.24 6.52
C LYS A 223 31.54 -4.27 5.96
N GLU A 224 31.99 -5.12 5.04
CA GLU A 224 31.17 -6.22 4.49
C GLU A 224 30.78 -7.22 5.57
N MET A 225 31.70 -7.55 6.48
CA MET A 225 31.40 -8.43 7.60
C MET A 225 30.31 -7.84 8.51
N LYS A 226 30.37 -6.54 8.81
CA LYS A 226 29.35 -5.84 9.62
C LYS A 226 28.00 -5.81 8.90
N GLN A 227 27.97 -5.50 7.60
CA GLN A 227 26.74 -5.52 6.80
C GLN A 227 26.10 -6.91 6.75
N ALA A 228 26.90 -7.96 6.54
CA ALA A 228 26.41 -9.33 6.50
C ALA A 228 25.86 -9.78 7.87
N LYS A 229 26.50 -9.41 8.98
CA LYS A 229 25.98 -9.66 10.33
C LYS A 229 24.64 -8.95 10.57
N ASN A 230 24.57 -7.66 10.27
CA ASN A 230 23.35 -6.88 10.41
C ASN A 230 22.19 -7.47 9.59
N ALA A 231 22.46 -7.96 8.38
CA ALA A 231 21.45 -8.62 7.55
C ALA A 231 20.94 -9.94 8.18
N VAL A 232 21.83 -10.72 8.80
CA VAL A 232 21.44 -11.94 9.53
C VAL A 232 20.58 -11.60 10.74
N ASP A 233 20.98 -10.60 11.53
CA ASP A 233 20.25 -10.22 12.75
C ASP A 233 18.88 -9.62 12.40
N SER A 234 18.82 -8.71 11.42
CA SER A 234 17.55 -8.17 10.90
C SER A 234 16.61 -9.27 10.38
N ALA A 235 17.13 -10.26 9.63
CA ALA A 235 16.28 -11.36 9.15
C ALA A 235 15.76 -12.26 10.28
N LYS A 236 16.54 -12.46 11.35
CA LYS A 236 16.07 -13.20 12.54
C LYS A 236 14.98 -12.42 13.29
N GLU A 237 15.15 -11.12 13.45
CA GLU A 237 14.18 -10.26 14.12
C GLU A 237 12.86 -10.25 13.35
N SER A 238 12.89 -10.02 12.03
CA SER A 238 11.68 -10.06 11.19
C SER A 238 11.00 -11.43 11.21
N LEU A 239 11.77 -12.52 11.17
CA LEU A 239 11.24 -13.88 11.28
C LEU A 239 10.53 -14.08 12.63
N ALA A 240 11.16 -13.68 13.74
CA ALA A 240 10.59 -13.82 15.07
C ALA A 240 9.30 -12.99 15.23
N CYS A 241 9.23 -11.80 14.64
CA CYS A 241 8.02 -10.97 14.63
C CYS A 241 6.87 -11.67 13.88
N ALA A 242 7.12 -12.18 12.68
CA ALA A 242 6.12 -12.91 11.90
C ALA A 242 5.65 -14.20 12.59
N GLU A 243 6.57 -14.96 13.18
CA GLU A 243 6.26 -16.16 13.97
C GLU A 243 5.44 -15.83 15.22
N TYR A 244 5.74 -14.73 15.89
CA TYR A 244 4.98 -14.26 17.05
C TYR A 244 3.54 -13.92 16.66
N VAL A 245 3.34 -13.11 15.62
CA VAL A 245 1.99 -12.73 15.14
C VAL A 245 1.20 -13.97 14.72
N ARG A 246 1.83 -14.92 14.01
CA ARG A 246 1.20 -16.22 13.71
C ARG A 246 0.83 -16.99 14.96
N GLY A 247 1.70 -17.01 15.97
CA GLY A 247 1.42 -17.61 17.26
C GLY A 247 0.17 -17.03 17.91
N GLN A 248 0.04 -15.69 17.92
CA GLN A 248 -1.14 -15.01 18.46
C GLN A 248 -2.42 -15.37 17.70
N LEU A 249 -2.37 -15.43 16.36
CA LEU A 249 -3.51 -15.84 15.54
C LEU A 249 -3.99 -17.25 15.91
N LEU A 250 -3.07 -18.20 16.12
CA LEU A 250 -3.39 -19.58 16.46
C LEU A 250 -3.94 -19.77 17.87
N LEU A 251 -3.73 -18.79 18.76
CA LEU A 251 -4.29 -18.77 20.11
C LEU A 251 -5.72 -18.21 20.16
N LEU A 252 -6.20 -17.57 19.08
CA LEU A 252 -7.55 -17.04 19.04
C LEU A 252 -8.60 -18.18 19.07
N PRO A 253 -9.67 -18.05 19.89
CA PRO A 253 -10.78 -18.99 19.86
C PRO A 253 -11.43 -19.05 18.47
N LYS A 254 -11.86 -20.24 18.03
CA LYS A 254 -12.50 -20.42 16.71
C LYS A 254 -13.75 -19.54 16.54
N GLU A 255 -14.45 -19.27 17.63
CA GLU A 255 -15.63 -18.44 17.69
C GLU A 255 -15.32 -16.98 17.34
N VAL A 256 -14.16 -16.45 17.75
CA VAL A 256 -13.72 -15.08 17.50
C VAL A 256 -13.36 -14.86 16.03
N ILE A 257 -12.71 -15.87 15.41
CA ILE A 257 -12.31 -15.85 14.00
C ILE A 257 -13.53 -15.80 13.06
N SER A 258 -14.70 -16.30 13.48
CA SER A 258 -15.91 -16.35 12.66
C SER A 258 -16.76 -15.08 12.66
N ILE A 259 -16.48 -14.12 13.57
CA ILE A 259 -17.31 -12.93 13.81
C ILE A 259 -16.73 -11.68 13.10
N GLY A 260 -15.41 -11.59 12.93
CA GLY A 260 -14.74 -10.40 12.40
C GLY A 260 -15.02 -10.05 10.93
N HIS A 261 -15.57 -10.99 10.15
CA HIS A 261 -15.80 -10.85 8.69
C HIS A 261 -17.19 -10.34 8.30
N ARG A 262 -17.97 -9.82 9.25
CA ARG A 262 -19.32 -9.30 8.99
C ARG A 262 -19.32 -7.83 8.66
#